data_AF-A0A7F8RR98-F1
#
_entry.id   AF-A0A7F8RR98-F1
#
_cell.length_a   1.000
_cell.length_b   1.000
_cell.length_c   1.000
_cell.angle_alpha   90.00
_cell.angle_beta   90.00
_cell.angle_gamma   90.00
#
_symmetry.space_group_name_H-M   'P 1'
#
loop_
_entity.id
_entity.type
_entity.pdbx_description
1 polymer ?
#
loop_
_entity_poly.entity_id
_entity_poly.type
_entity_poly.pdbx_seq_one_letter_code
_entity_poly.pdbx_strand_id
1 'polypeptide(L)'
;MSKRKAPQETLNGGITDMLTELANFEKNVNQAIHKYNAYRKAASVIAKYPHKIKSGAEAKKLPGVGTKIAEKIDEFLATGKLRKLEKIRQDDTSSSINFLTRVSGIGPSAARKFVDEGIKTLEGAESSGDMDVLLTHPSFTSESTKQPKLLHRVVEQLQKVHFITDTLSKGETKFMGVCQLPSKNDEKEYPHRRIDIRLIPKDQYYCGVLYFTGSDIFNKNMRAHALEKGFTINEYTIRPLGVTGVAGEPLPVDSEKDIFDYIQWKYREPKDRSE
;
A
#
# COMPACT_ATOMS: atom_id res chain seq x y z
N MET A 1 18.25 14.94 22.06
CA MET A 1 17.24 14.07 22.72
C MET A 1 15.87 14.45 22.19
N SER A 2 15.37 13.74 21.17
CA SER A 2 14.04 14.00 20.60
C SER A 2 13.00 13.27 21.46
N LYS A 3 12.08 14.02 22.06
CA LYS A 3 10.99 13.45 22.87
C LYS A 3 10.09 12.60 21.96
N ARG A 4 10.00 11.30 22.25
CA ARG A 4 9.06 10.37 21.61
C ARG A 4 7.65 10.93 21.70
N LYS A 5 6.97 11.08 20.55
CA LYS A 5 5.52 11.33 20.50
C LYS A 5 4.82 10.00 20.81
N ALA A 6 3.91 9.99 21.79
CA ALA A 6 3.07 8.83 22.10
C ALA A 6 2.26 8.39 20.87
N PRO A 7 1.92 7.09 20.71
CA PRO A 7 1.04 6.64 19.64
C PRO A 7 -0.27 7.44 19.71
N GLN A 8 -0.64 8.01 18.57
CA GLN A 8 -1.82 8.86 18.47
C GLN A 8 -3.05 7.96 18.63
N GLU A 9 -3.72 8.04 19.78
CA GLU A 9 -4.98 7.34 20.03
C GLU A 9 -5.97 7.68 18.92
N THR A 10 -6.31 6.69 18.09
CA THR A 10 -7.24 6.89 16.98
C THR A 10 -8.67 6.84 17.53
N LEU A 11 -9.45 7.92 17.32
CA LEU A 11 -10.80 8.08 17.87
C LEU A 11 -11.75 6.91 17.55
N ASN A 12 -11.50 6.22 16.44
CA ASN A 12 -12.32 5.13 15.92
C ASN A 12 -11.51 3.83 15.71
N GLY A 13 -10.39 3.64 16.43
CA GLY A 13 -9.45 2.53 16.25
C GLY A 13 -10.11 1.14 16.17
N GLY A 14 -11.01 0.82 17.11
CA GLY A 14 -11.72 -0.46 17.11
C GLY A 14 -12.57 -0.71 15.84
N ILE A 15 -13.18 0.34 15.28
CA ILE A 15 -13.96 0.23 14.04
C ILE A 15 -13.01 0.03 12.85
N THR A 16 -11.91 0.79 12.80
CA THR A 16 -10.93 0.68 11.70
C THR A 16 -10.23 -0.68 11.70
N ASP A 17 -9.92 -1.23 12.87
CA ASP A 17 -9.30 -2.55 13.02
C ASP A 17 -10.27 -3.65 12.58
N MET A 18 -11.54 -3.58 13.00
CA MET A 18 -12.60 -4.50 12.54
C MET A 18 -12.72 -4.50 11.01
N LEU A 19 -12.74 -3.32 10.38
CA LEU A 19 -12.85 -3.21 8.92
C LEU A 19 -11.57 -3.69 8.22
N THR A 20 -10.40 -3.48 8.81
CA THR A 20 -9.12 -3.95 8.27
C THR A 20 -9.04 -5.47 8.31
N GLU A 21 -9.49 -6.10 9.39
CA GLU A 21 -9.55 -7.56 9.51
C GLU A 21 -10.53 -8.16 8.48
N LEU A 22 -11.72 -7.56 8.31
CA LEU A 22 -12.66 -7.96 7.26
C LEU A 22 -12.08 -7.78 5.86
N ALA A 23 -11.33 -6.71 5.61
CA ALA A 23 -10.68 -6.50 4.33
C ALA A 23 -9.70 -7.65 4.04
N ASN A 24 -8.80 -7.94 4.98
CA ASN A 24 -7.79 -8.99 4.84
C ASN A 24 -8.45 -10.36 4.61
N PHE A 25 -9.51 -10.67 5.35
CA PHE A 25 -10.29 -11.89 5.11
C PHE A 25 -10.86 -11.97 3.67
N GLU A 26 -11.49 -10.90 3.18
CA GLU A 26 -12.05 -10.92 1.82
C GLU A 26 -10.95 -11.04 0.75
N LYS A 27 -9.76 -10.47 0.96
CA LYS A 27 -8.61 -10.60 0.05
C LYS A 27 -8.01 -12.00 0.08
N ASN A 28 -7.73 -12.50 1.27
CA ASN A 28 -6.88 -13.67 1.46
C ASN A 28 -7.68 -14.97 1.38
N VAL A 29 -8.88 -15.00 1.96
CA VAL A 29 -9.71 -16.21 2.05
C VAL A 29 -10.68 -16.29 0.89
N ASN A 30 -11.48 -15.23 0.66
CA ASN A 30 -12.51 -15.21 -0.38
C ASN A 30 -12.00 -14.75 -1.76
N GLN A 31 -10.77 -14.24 -1.84
CA GLN A 31 -10.17 -13.71 -3.08
C GLN A 31 -11.02 -12.62 -3.76
N ALA A 32 -11.81 -11.87 -2.98
CA ALA A 32 -12.75 -10.86 -3.45
C ALA A 32 -12.14 -9.44 -3.38
N ILE A 33 -11.32 -9.08 -4.38
CA ILE A 33 -10.54 -7.83 -4.38
C ILE A 33 -11.39 -6.55 -4.27
N HIS A 34 -12.59 -6.54 -4.89
CA HIS A 34 -13.49 -5.39 -4.81
C HIS A 34 -14.02 -5.16 -3.39
N LYS A 35 -14.31 -6.24 -2.65
CA LYS A 35 -14.75 -6.16 -1.24
C LYS A 35 -13.59 -5.73 -0.34
N TYR A 36 -12.39 -6.24 -0.56
CA TYR A 36 -11.18 -5.80 0.12
C TYR A 36 -10.98 -4.28 0.00
N ASN A 37 -11.04 -3.75 -1.23
CA ASN A 37 -10.88 -2.32 -1.49
C ASN A 37 -12.02 -1.50 -0.85
N ALA A 38 -13.26 -2.00 -0.85
CA ALA A 38 -14.39 -1.32 -0.20
C ALA A 38 -14.20 -1.19 1.33
N TYR A 39 -13.78 -2.28 2.00
CA TYR A 39 -13.52 -2.24 3.44
C TYR A 39 -12.32 -1.34 3.80
N ARG A 40 -11.23 -1.37 3.01
CA ARG A 40 -10.08 -0.47 3.23
C ARG A 40 -10.44 1.00 3.02
N LYS A 41 -11.25 1.32 2.00
CA LYS A 41 -11.73 2.69 1.79
C LYS A 41 -12.57 3.17 2.97
N ALA A 42 -13.49 2.34 3.47
CA ALA A 42 -14.29 2.66 4.65
C ALA A 42 -13.41 2.88 5.90
N ALA A 43 -12.45 1.99 6.15
CA ALA A 43 -11.51 2.12 7.27
C ALA A 43 -10.70 3.43 7.20
N SER A 44 -10.16 3.76 6.02
CA SER A 44 -9.38 4.98 5.80
C SER A 44 -10.17 6.26 6.08
N VAL A 45 -11.42 6.32 5.61
CA VAL A 45 -12.28 7.50 5.79
C VAL A 45 -12.69 7.65 7.25
N ILE A 46 -12.98 6.54 7.94
CA ILE A 46 -13.31 6.52 9.38
C ILE A 46 -12.09 6.90 10.25
N ALA A 47 -10.88 6.46 9.87
CA ALA A 47 -9.65 6.79 10.59
C ALA A 47 -9.38 8.30 10.63
N LYS A 48 -9.72 9.01 9.55
CA LYS A 48 -9.56 10.48 9.43
C LYS A 48 -10.75 11.28 9.97
N TYR A 49 -11.86 10.62 10.31
CA TYR A 49 -13.04 11.31 10.79
C TYR A 49 -12.77 11.92 12.18
N PRO A 50 -12.96 13.24 12.38
CA PRO A 50 -12.49 13.96 13.56
C PRO A 50 -13.35 13.75 14.82
N HIS A 51 -14.36 12.87 14.74
CA HIS A 51 -15.27 12.60 15.85
C HIS A 51 -15.34 11.09 16.12
N LYS A 52 -15.64 10.75 17.38
CA LYS A 52 -15.95 9.38 17.76
C LYS A 52 -17.34 9.02 17.22
N ILE A 53 -17.42 8.03 16.33
CA ILE A 53 -18.65 7.57 15.71
C ILE A 53 -19.56 6.96 16.78
N LYS A 54 -20.84 7.35 16.79
CA LYS A 54 -21.84 6.88 17.76
C LYS A 54 -22.88 5.93 17.16
N SER A 55 -22.97 5.85 15.83
CA SER A 55 -23.88 4.94 15.14
C SER A 55 -23.41 4.62 13.72
N GLY A 56 -23.87 3.50 13.17
CA GLY A 56 -23.71 3.16 11.76
C GLY A 56 -24.37 4.18 10.84
N ALA A 57 -25.50 4.78 11.24
CA ALA A 57 -26.15 5.85 10.50
C ALA A 57 -25.29 7.11 10.36
N GLU A 58 -24.53 7.46 11.40
CA GLU A 58 -23.52 8.53 11.34
C GLU A 58 -22.40 8.15 10.37
N ALA A 59 -21.84 6.94 10.51
CA ALA A 59 -20.76 6.46 9.64
C ALA A 59 -21.18 6.38 8.16
N LYS A 60 -22.43 6.02 7.87
CA LYS A 60 -22.98 5.90 6.50
C LYS A 60 -22.97 7.22 5.72
N LYS A 61 -22.89 8.37 6.41
CA LYS A 61 -22.74 9.68 5.76
C LYS A 61 -21.36 9.86 5.12
N LEU A 62 -20.38 9.05 5.51
CA LEU A 62 -19.02 9.11 5.00
C LEU A 62 -18.91 8.40 3.63
N PRO A 63 -18.19 8.99 2.67
CA PRO A 63 -18.03 8.40 1.35
C PRO A 63 -17.30 7.04 1.44
N GLY A 64 -17.91 5.99 0.92
CA GLY A 64 -17.36 4.62 0.98
C GLY A 64 -17.95 3.75 2.10
N VAL A 65 -18.81 4.29 2.97
CA VAL A 65 -19.52 3.51 3.99
C VAL A 65 -20.96 3.22 3.53
N GLY A 66 -21.20 2.00 3.06
CA GLY A 66 -22.53 1.54 2.65
C GLY A 66 -23.37 0.94 3.79
N THR A 67 -24.63 0.60 3.51
CA THR A 67 -25.59 0.02 4.48
C THR A 67 -25.00 -1.20 5.22
N LYS A 68 -24.36 -2.12 4.50
CA LYS A 68 -23.76 -3.34 5.10
C LYS A 68 -22.60 -3.05 6.04
N ILE A 69 -21.90 -1.93 5.87
CA ILE A 69 -20.80 -1.53 6.77
C ILE A 69 -21.40 -0.82 7.99
N ALA A 70 -22.39 0.05 7.78
CA ALA A 70 -23.13 0.71 8.85
C ALA A 70 -23.74 -0.31 9.84
N GLU A 71 -24.42 -1.35 9.35
CA GLU A 71 -24.97 -2.42 10.20
C GLU A 71 -23.91 -3.12 11.06
N LYS A 72 -22.70 -3.31 10.52
CA LYS A 72 -21.58 -3.92 11.27
C LYS A 72 -21.02 -2.98 12.32
N ILE A 73 -21.00 -1.68 12.03
CA ILE A 73 -20.61 -0.65 12.99
C ILE A 73 -21.62 -0.60 14.14
N ASP A 74 -22.92 -0.67 13.86
CA ASP A 74 -23.95 -0.74 14.90
C ASP A 74 -23.78 -2.00 15.78
N GLU A 75 -23.56 -3.18 15.17
CA GLU A 75 -23.27 -4.41 15.92
C GLU A 75 -22.01 -4.27 16.80
N PHE A 76 -20.95 -3.70 16.26
CA PHE A 76 -19.69 -3.50 16.97
C PHE A 76 -19.79 -2.49 18.11
N LEU A 77 -20.50 -1.38 17.91
CA LEU A 77 -20.72 -0.37 18.95
C LEU A 77 -21.59 -0.92 20.09
N ALA A 78 -22.57 -1.77 19.78
CA ALA A 78 -23.45 -2.36 20.79
C ALA A 78 -22.79 -3.49 21.58
N THR A 79 -21.94 -4.30 20.95
CA THR A 79 -21.42 -5.54 21.55
C THR A 79 -19.91 -5.55 21.82
N GLY A 80 -19.19 -4.57 21.28
CA GLY A 80 -17.72 -4.52 21.28
C GLY A 80 -17.05 -5.52 20.33
N LYS A 81 -17.84 -6.31 19.58
CA LYS A 81 -17.36 -7.40 18.72
C LYS A 81 -18.20 -7.52 17.45
N LEU A 82 -17.75 -8.33 16.50
CA LEU A 82 -18.54 -8.66 15.31
C LEU A 82 -18.62 -10.18 15.17
N ARG A 83 -19.83 -10.76 15.24
CA ARG A 83 -20.03 -12.23 15.20
C ARG A 83 -19.42 -12.87 13.96
N LYS A 84 -19.45 -12.16 12.83
CA LYS A 84 -18.81 -12.62 11.59
C LYS A 84 -17.30 -12.79 11.76
N LEU A 85 -16.61 -11.86 12.42
CA LEU A 85 -15.16 -11.97 12.67
C LEU A 85 -14.87 -13.06 13.70
N GLU A 86 -15.68 -13.19 14.75
CA GLU A 86 -15.50 -14.27 15.73
C GLU A 86 -15.56 -15.66 15.05
N LYS A 87 -16.50 -15.85 14.12
CA LYS A 87 -16.57 -17.09 13.32
C LYS A 87 -15.36 -17.29 12.40
N ILE A 88 -14.82 -16.20 11.82
CA ILE A 88 -13.63 -16.25 10.97
C ILE A 88 -12.38 -16.61 11.79
N ARG A 89 -12.24 -16.04 12.99
CA ARG A 89 -11.11 -16.31 13.90
C ARG A 89 -11.09 -17.77 14.37
N GLN A 90 -12.26 -18.39 14.50
CA GLN A 90 -12.42 -19.81 14.85
C GLN A 90 -12.18 -20.77 13.67
N ASP A 91 -12.09 -20.27 12.43
CA ASP A 91 -11.80 -21.10 11.27
C ASP A 91 -10.28 -21.22 11.06
N ASP A 92 -9.72 -22.36 11.45
CA ASP A 92 -8.29 -22.65 11.36
C ASP A 92 -7.73 -22.45 9.94
N THR A 93 -8.53 -22.72 8.91
CA THR A 93 -8.14 -22.53 7.51
C THR A 93 -7.97 -21.06 7.18
N SER A 94 -8.97 -20.23 7.55
CA SER A 94 -8.91 -18.78 7.36
C SER A 94 -7.77 -18.14 8.13
N SER A 95 -7.57 -18.56 9.39
CA SER A 95 -6.46 -18.11 10.23
C SER A 95 -5.12 -18.45 9.60
N SER A 96 -4.94 -19.68 9.11
CA SER A 96 -3.69 -20.13 8.48
C SER A 96 -3.41 -19.43 7.14
N ILE A 97 -4.42 -19.18 6.31
CA ILE A 97 -4.26 -18.43 5.06
C ILE A 97 -3.89 -16.96 5.32
N ASN A 98 -4.60 -16.30 6.22
CA ASN A 98 -4.27 -14.92 6.63
C ASN A 98 -2.86 -14.84 7.21
N PHE A 99 -2.49 -15.88 7.95
CA PHE A 99 -1.18 -16.01 8.55
C PHE A 99 -0.06 -16.07 7.48
N LEU A 100 -0.15 -17.02 6.54
CA LEU A 100 0.88 -17.24 5.52
C LEU A 100 0.99 -16.10 4.51
N THR A 101 -0.12 -15.42 4.19
CA THR A 101 -0.11 -14.26 3.26
C THR A 101 0.64 -13.05 3.80
N ARG A 102 1.05 -13.06 5.08
CA ARG A 102 1.98 -12.06 5.65
C ARG A 102 3.41 -12.25 5.16
N VAL A 103 3.77 -13.43 4.69
CA VAL A 103 5.10 -13.71 4.12
C VAL A 103 5.15 -13.18 2.70
N SER A 104 6.11 -12.29 2.43
CA SER A 104 6.32 -11.70 1.10
C SER A 104 6.49 -12.81 0.05
N GLY A 105 5.76 -12.70 -1.06
CA GLY A 105 5.76 -13.70 -2.14
C GLY A 105 4.68 -14.78 -2.00
N ILE A 106 4.05 -14.92 -0.83
CA ILE A 106 2.93 -15.86 -0.63
C ILE A 106 1.60 -15.12 -0.85
N GLY A 107 1.04 -15.26 -2.05
CA GLY A 107 -0.32 -14.80 -2.35
C GLY A 107 -1.41 -15.75 -1.82
N PRO A 108 -2.70 -15.36 -1.91
CA PRO A 108 -3.83 -16.18 -1.44
C PRO A 108 -3.87 -17.62 -1.96
N SER A 109 -3.47 -17.82 -3.23
CA SER A 109 -3.43 -19.15 -3.86
C SER A 109 -2.33 -20.03 -3.27
N ALA A 110 -1.12 -19.49 -3.13
CA ALA A 110 0.01 -20.22 -2.52
C ALA A 110 -0.24 -20.50 -1.03
N ALA A 111 -0.80 -19.54 -0.29
CA ALA A 111 -1.18 -19.72 1.10
C ALA A 111 -2.17 -20.88 1.27
N ARG A 112 -3.22 -20.95 0.45
CA ARG A 112 -4.18 -22.06 0.50
C ARG A 112 -3.51 -23.41 0.26
N LYS A 113 -2.64 -23.49 -0.76
CA LYS A 113 -1.86 -24.69 -1.06
C LYS A 113 -0.97 -25.13 0.12
N PHE A 114 -0.27 -24.18 0.77
CA PHE A 114 0.55 -24.47 1.95
C PHE A 114 -0.27 -24.95 3.15
N VAL A 115 -1.50 -24.45 3.33
CA VAL A 115 -2.43 -24.97 4.35
C VAL A 115 -2.85 -26.40 4.03
N ASP A 116 -3.18 -26.69 2.76
CA ASP A 116 -3.50 -28.05 2.30
C ASP A 116 -2.32 -29.02 2.53
N GLU A 117 -1.09 -28.51 2.50
CA GLU A 117 0.16 -29.23 2.77
C GLU A 117 0.61 -29.19 4.26
N GLY A 118 -0.15 -28.55 5.16
CA GLY A 118 0.07 -28.57 6.62
C GLY A 118 0.97 -27.48 7.22
N ILE A 119 1.39 -26.47 6.45
CA ILE A 119 2.32 -25.40 6.87
C ILE A 119 1.53 -24.16 7.31
N LYS A 120 1.66 -23.66 8.57
CA LYS A 120 0.70 -22.67 9.12
C LYS A 120 1.13 -21.60 10.17
N THR A 121 2.41 -21.32 10.45
CA THR A 121 2.81 -20.36 11.55
C THR A 121 4.06 -19.48 11.29
N LEU A 122 4.12 -18.23 11.81
CA LEU A 122 5.28 -17.28 11.92
C LEU A 122 4.87 -15.85 12.46
N GLU A 123 5.48 -15.25 13.49
CA GLU A 123 4.92 -14.01 14.12
C GLU A 123 5.43 -12.64 13.62
N GLY A 124 4.58 -11.59 13.74
CA GLY A 124 4.98 -10.22 14.15
C GLY A 124 4.76 -9.02 13.18
N ALA A 125 4.39 -7.84 13.74
CA ALA A 125 5.01 -6.50 13.51
C ALA A 125 4.15 -5.27 13.95
N GLU A 126 4.83 -4.20 14.43
CA GLU A 126 4.43 -2.78 14.55
C GLU A 126 5.56 -1.84 14.01
N SER A 127 5.95 -2.01 12.75
CA SER A 127 7.01 -1.23 12.08
C SER A 127 6.67 -1.01 10.60
N SER A 128 7.44 -0.19 9.88
CA SER A 128 7.41 -0.26 8.41
C SER A 128 7.73 -1.69 7.97
N GLY A 129 6.97 -2.21 6.99
CA GLY A 129 7.13 -3.57 6.52
C GLY A 129 8.46 -3.80 5.79
N ASP A 130 8.87 -2.82 4.98
CA ASP A 130 9.98 -2.89 4.04
C ASP A 130 10.57 -1.49 3.71
N MET A 131 11.56 -1.46 2.81
CA MET A 131 12.22 -0.27 2.30
C MET A 131 11.93 -0.08 0.80
N ASP A 132 11.34 1.05 0.44
CA ASP A 132 11.04 1.44 -0.93
C ASP A 132 12.02 2.53 -1.42
N VAL A 133 12.77 2.26 -2.48
CA VAL A 133 13.73 3.20 -3.10
C VAL A 133 13.34 3.57 -4.53
N LEU A 134 13.00 4.84 -4.77
CA LEU A 134 12.83 5.38 -6.12
C LEU A 134 14.21 5.84 -6.66
N LEU A 135 14.58 5.38 -7.85
CA LEU A 135 15.85 5.70 -8.50
C LEU A 135 15.59 6.42 -9.84
N THR A 136 16.43 7.41 -10.17
CA THR A 136 16.45 8.05 -11.49
C THR A 136 17.89 8.21 -11.98
N HIS A 137 18.08 8.31 -13.29
CA HIS A 137 19.39 8.60 -13.88
C HIS A 137 19.22 9.43 -15.16
N PRO A 138 20.06 10.45 -15.45
CA PRO A 138 19.92 11.30 -16.64
C PRO A 138 19.98 10.55 -17.98
N SER A 139 20.59 9.37 -18.01
CA SER A 139 20.62 8.52 -19.21
C SER A 139 19.37 7.65 -19.41
N PHE A 140 18.40 7.70 -18.50
CA PHE A 140 17.12 7.01 -18.59
C PHE A 140 15.99 8.03 -18.56
N THR A 141 15.37 8.25 -19.72
CA THR A 141 14.30 9.22 -19.94
C THR A 141 13.16 8.56 -20.72
N SER A 142 12.00 9.19 -20.78
CA SER A 142 10.86 8.67 -21.56
C SER A 142 11.18 8.53 -23.05
N GLU A 143 12.05 9.40 -23.58
CA GLU A 143 12.48 9.41 -24.97
C GLU A 143 13.54 8.36 -25.31
N SER A 144 14.46 8.07 -24.39
CA SER A 144 15.60 7.21 -24.68
C SER A 144 16.26 6.60 -23.45
N THR A 145 16.83 5.42 -23.66
CA THR A 145 17.73 4.74 -22.72
C THR A 145 19.15 4.75 -23.29
N LYS A 146 19.97 5.72 -22.88
CA LYS A 146 21.33 5.92 -23.41
C LYS A 146 22.37 5.01 -22.76
N GLN A 147 22.06 4.43 -21.61
CA GLN A 147 22.94 3.50 -20.90
C GLN A 147 22.15 2.24 -20.50
N PRO A 148 22.58 1.04 -20.91
CA PRO A 148 21.94 -0.20 -20.50
C PRO A 148 22.26 -0.52 -19.02
N LYS A 149 21.48 -1.42 -18.41
CA LYS A 149 21.79 -2.05 -17.12
C LYS A 149 21.96 -1.08 -15.94
N LEU A 150 21.31 0.09 -15.97
CA LEU A 150 21.41 1.08 -14.89
C LEU A 150 21.02 0.51 -13.52
N LEU A 151 19.85 -0.14 -13.44
CA LEU A 151 19.40 -0.78 -12.20
C LEU A 151 20.32 -1.94 -11.80
N HIS A 152 20.80 -2.72 -12.77
CA HIS A 152 21.69 -3.86 -12.53
C HIS A 152 22.97 -3.43 -11.82
N ARG A 153 23.62 -2.34 -12.26
CA ARG A 153 24.85 -1.80 -11.64
C ARG A 153 24.64 -1.36 -10.20
N VAL A 154 23.50 -0.74 -9.90
CA VAL A 154 23.16 -0.34 -8.52
C VAL A 154 22.97 -1.57 -7.64
N VAL A 155 22.20 -2.55 -8.11
CA VAL A 155 21.98 -3.81 -7.38
C VAL A 155 23.31 -4.55 -7.14
N GLU A 156 24.16 -4.68 -8.17
CA GLU A 156 25.48 -5.33 -8.06
C GLU A 156 26.38 -4.62 -7.05
N GLN A 157 26.39 -3.28 -7.02
CA GLN A 157 27.18 -2.54 -6.05
C GLN A 157 26.68 -2.76 -4.61
N LEU A 158 25.36 -2.79 -4.41
CA LEU A 158 24.77 -3.06 -3.09
C LEU A 158 24.97 -4.51 -2.63
N GLN A 159 25.03 -5.47 -3.56
CA GLN A 159 25.42 -6.86 -3.27
C GLN A 159 26.90 -6.95 -2.89
N LYS A 160 27.78 -6.22 -3.59
CA LYS A 160 29.23 -6.21 -3.33
C LYS A 160 29.60 -5.73 -1.93
N VAL A 161 28.82 -4.80 -1.38
CA VAL A 161 29.00 -4.30 0.00
C VAL A 161 28.20 -5.09 1.03
N HIS A 162 27.64 -6.24 0.64
CA HIS A 162 26.83 -7.14 1.48
C HIS A 162 25.57 -6.48 2.06
N PHE A 163 25.09 -5.39 1.45
CA PHE A 163 23.83 -4.78 1.86
C PHE A 163 22.63 -5.52 1.29
N ILE A 164 22.62 -5.84 -0.01
CA ILE A 164 21.64 -6.76 -0.61
C ILE A 164 22.14 -8.18 -0.43
N THR A 165 21.30 -9.03 0.18
CA THR A 165 21.63 -10.42 0.50
C THR A 165 20.95 -11.40 -0.46
N ASP A 166 19.69 -11.11 -0.85
CA ASP A 166 18.88 -12.02 -1.66
C ASP A 166 18.08 -11.27 -2.74
N THR A 167 17.76 -11.98 -3.82
CA THR A 167 16.95 -11.46 -4.93
C THR A 167 15.68 -12.29 -5.07
N LEU A 168 14.52 -11.65 -4.99
CA LEU A 168 13.22 -12.28 -5.26
C LEU A 168 12.84 -12.15 -6.74
N SER A 169 13.06 -10.96 -7.31
CA SER A 169 12.88 -10.72 -8.75
C SER A 169 13.74 -9.53 -9.20
N LYS A 170 14.21 -9.57 -10.44
CA LYS A 170 15.03 -8.49 -11.03
C LYS A 170 14.66 -8.34 -12.50
N GLY A 171 14.26 -7.13 -12.89
CA GLY A 171 14.09 -6.72 -14.27
C GLY A 171 14.89 -5.45 -14.58
N GLU A 172 14.64 -4.83 -15.73
CA GLU A 172 15.35 -3.61 -16.13
C GLU A 172 15.00 -2.39 -15.26
N THR A 173 13.75 -2.29 -14.82
CA THR A 173 13.25 -1.11 -14.09
C THR A 173 12.77 -1.40 -12.67
N LYS A 174 12.67 -2.67 -12.26
CA LYS A 174 12.25 -3.05 -10.91
C LYS A 174 13.13 -4.16 -10.34
N PHE A 175 13.56 -3.98 -9.11
CA PHE A 175 14.21 -4.98 -8.29
C PHE A 175 13.39 -5.19 -7.03
N MET A 176 13.18 -6.46 -6.66
CA MET A 176 12.59 -6.85 -5.38
C MET A 176 13.54 -7.86 -4.74
N GLY A 177 14.03 -7.56 -3.55
CA GLY A 177 15.01 -8.39 -2.87
C GLY A 177 14.99 -8.24 -1.36
N VAL A 178 16.09 -8.64 -0.75
CA VAL A 178 16.31 -8.58 0.69
C VAL A 178 17.62 -7.83 0.97
N CYS A 179 17.61 -7.00 2.00
CA CYS A 179 18.79 -6.31 2.49
C CYS A 179 18.97 -6.50 4.00
N GLN A 180 20.21 -6.32 4.48
CA GLN A 180 20.54 -6.38 5.89
C GLN A 180 21.48 -5.22 6.23
N LEU A 181 21.28 -4.59 7.40
CA LEU A 181 22.24 -3.60 7.90
C LEU A 181 23.48 -4.31 8.46
N PRO A 182 24.69 -3.76 8.25
CA PRO A 182 25.89 -4.28 8.89
C PRO A 182 25.76 -4.14 10.41
N SER A 183 26.22 -5.15 11.13
CA SER A 183 26.24 -5.16 12.60
C SER A 183 27.67 -4.97 13.08
N LYS A 184 27.87 -4.29 14.22
CA LYS A 184 29.21 -4.15 14.79
C LYS A 184 29.65 -5.45 15.46
N ASN A 185 30.96 -5.60 15.70
CA ASN A 185 31.48 -6.72 16.47
C ASN A 185 30.75 -6.82 17.82
N ASP A 186 30.37 -8.04 18.19
CA ASP A 186 29.62 -8.41 19.40
C ASP A 186 28.16 -7.90 19.48
N GLU A 187 27.63 -7.26 18.43
CA GLU A 187 26.20 -6.94 18.33
C GLU A 187 25.42 -8.06 17.61
N LYS A 188 24.19 -8.32 18.07
CA LYS A 188 23.26 -9.23 17.38
C LYS A 188 22.95 -8.69 15.99
N GLU A 189 22.99 -9.58 15.00
CA GLU A 189 22.68 -9.21 13.61
C GLU A 189 21.30 -8.55 13.46
N TYR A 190 21.24 -7.52 12.62
CA TYR A 190 19.96 -6.93 12.22
C TYR A 190 19.13 -7.95 11.44
N PRO A 191 17.79 -7.95 11.63
CA PRO A 191 16.92 -8.78 10.80
C PRO A 191 17.04 -8.40 9.33
N HIS A 192 16.98 -9.40 8.46
CA HIS A 192 16.83 -9.21 7.03
C HIS A 192 15.52 -8.47 6.73
N ARG A 193 15.55 -7.53 5.79
CA ARG A 193 14.43 -6.66 5.43
C ARG A 193 14.16 -6.73 3.94
N ARG A 194 12.88 -6.65 3.58
CA ARG A 194 12.48 -6.49 2.18
C ARG A 194 12.91 -5.11 1.69
N ILE A 195 13.41 -5.08 0.46
CA ILE A 195 13.75 -3.85 -0.26
C ILE A 195 13.22 -3.94 -1.68
N ASP A 196 12.57 -2.86 -2.13
CA ASP A 196 12.10 -2.68 -3.49
C ASP A 196 12.75 -1.44 -4.09
N ILE A 197 13.39 -1.60 -5.26
CA ILE A 197 14.05 -0.52 -5.98
C ILE A 197 13.34 -0.34 -7.32
N ARG A 198 12.84 0.87 -7.58
CA ARG A 198 12.16 1.22 -8.82
C ARG A 198 12.92 2.29 -9.57
N LEU A 199 13.44 1.95 -10.74
CA LEU A 199 14.04 2.90 -11.68
C LEU A 199 12.91 3.54 -12.53
N ILE A 200 12.79 4.86 -12.44
CA ILE A 200 11.81 5.68 -13.19
C ILE A 200 12.55 6.63 -14.14
N PRO A 201 12.01 6.91 -15.35
CA PRO A 201 12.56 7.93 -16.23
C PRO A 201 12.71 9.28 -15.53
N LYS A 202 13.87 9.92 -15.68
CA LYS A 202 14.20 11.13 -14.90
C LYS A 202 13.21 12.28 -15.11
N ASP A 203 12.74 12.44 -16.33
CA ASP A 203 11.74 13.44 -16.74
C ASP A 203 10.31 13.14 -16.23
N GLN A 204 10.07 11.94 -15.72
CA GLN A 204 8.78 11.51 -15.16
C GLN A 204 8.83 11.37 -13.63
N TYR A 205 9.84 11.96 -13.00
CA TYR A 205 10.10 11.84 -11.56
C TYR A 205 8.88 12.16 -10.70
N TYR A 206 8.15 13.24 -11.00
CA TYR A 206 7.03 13.70 -10.18
C TYR A 206 5.86 12.71 -10.15
N CYS A 207 5.52 12.08 -11.29
CA CYS A 207 4.53 11.01 -11.32
C CYS A 207 5.03 9.76 -10.58
N GLY A 208 6.33 9.45 -10.70
CA GLY A 208 6.96 8.31 -10.05
C GLY A 208 6.99 8.44 -8.52
N VAL A 209 7.46 9.56 -8.00
CA VAL A 209 7.53 9.82 -6.55
C VAL A 209 6.13 9.91 -5.93
N LEU A 210 5.15 10.49 -6.63
CA LEU A 210 3.75 10.51 -6.16
C LEU A 210 3.21 9.08 -5.99
N TYR A 211 3.42 8.22 -7.00
CA TYR A 211 3.04 6.81 -6.93
C TYR A 211 3.74 6.08 -5.76
N PHE A 212 5.04 6.28 -5.61
CA PHE A 212 5.83 5.49 -4.65
C PHE A 212 5.73 5.99 -3.21
N THR A 213 5.40 7.27 -3.01
CA THR A 213 5.08 7.84 -1.69
C THR A 213 3.78 7.25 -1.13
N GLY A 214 2.78 7.00 -1.99
CA GLY A 214 1.51 6.43 -1.56
C GLY A 214 0.74 7.33 -0.58
N SER A 215 -0.08 6.77 0.33
CA SER A 215 -0.32 5.33 0.54
C SER A 215 -1.03 4.66 -0.67
N ASP A 216 -1.14 3.33 -0.67
CA ASP A 216 -1.83 2.63 -1.75
C ASP A 216 -3.33 3.00 -1.83
N ILE A 217 -3.97 3.33 -0.69
CA ILE A 217 -5.34 3.85 -0.64
C ILE A 217 -5.38 5.26 -1.23
N PHE A 218 -4.45 6.14 -0.84
CA PHE A 218 -4.34 7.48 -1.40
C PHE A 218 -4.25 7.44 -2.92
N ASN A 219 -3.34 6.62 -3.46
CA ASN A 219 -3.14 6.46 -4.89
C ASN A 219 -4.41 5.96 -5.59
N LYS A 220 -5.13 5.00 -5.01
CA LYS A 220 -6.41 4.51 -5.55
C LYS A 220 -7.47 5.61 -5.59
N ASN A 221 -7.61 6.36 -4.51
CA ASN A 221 -8.58 7.46 -4.43
C ASN A 221 -8.23 8.58 -5.41
N MET A 222 -6.96 8.97 -5.48
CA MET A 222 -6.48 10.02 -6.39
C MET A 222 -6.70 9.62 -7.86
N ARG A 223 -6.36 8.38 -8.23
CA ARG A 223 -6.57 7.86 -9.60
C ARG A 223 -8.05 7.76 -9.95
N ALA A 224 -8.91 7.34 -9.02
CA ALA A 224 -10.35 7.32 -9.24
C ALA A 224 -10.92 8.74 -9.45
N HIS A 225 -10.51 9.70 -8.62
CA HIS A 225 -10.90 11.10 -8.77
C HIS A 225 -10.37 11.69 -10.09
N ALA A 226 -9.16 11.32 -10.52
CA ALA A 226 -8.64 11.70 -11.82
C ALA A 226 -9.55 11.22 -12.97
N LEU A 227 -10.02 9.96 -12.92
CA LEU A 227 -10.94 9.43 -13.93
C LEU A 227 -12.26 10.21 -13.97
N GLU A 228 -12.82 10.57 -12.81
CA GLU A 228 -14.01 11.43 -12.71
C GLU A 228 -13.78 12.83 -13.29
N LYS A 229 -12.54 13.33 -13.26
CA LYS A 229 -12.11 14.59 -13.87
C LYS A 229 -11.67 14.46 -15.33
N GLY A 230 -11.76 13.27 -15.93
CA GLY A 230 -11.37 13.03 -17.31
C GLY A 230 -9.87 12.87 -17.51
N PHE A 231 -9.15 12.35 -16.52
CA PHE A 231 -7.71 12.07 -16.59
C PHE A 231 -7.40 10.64 -16.15
N THR A 232 -6.28 10.10 -16.63
CA THR A 232 -5.69 8.86 -16.11
C THR A 232 -4.28 9.13 -15.59
N ILE A 233 -3.96 8.62 -14.40
CA ILE A 233 -2.67 8.81 -13.74
C ILE A 233 -2.03 7.44 -13.51
N ASN A 234 -0.77 7.30 -13.94
CA ASN A 234 0.10 6.19 -13.56
C ASN A 234 1.43 6.72 -13.00
N GLU A 235 2.39 5.84 -12.74
CA GLU A 235 3.71 6.22 -12.21
C GLU A 235 4.61 6.97 -13.21
N TYR A 236 4.14 7.20 -14.44
CA TYR A 236 4.92 7.83 -15.50
C TYR A 236 4.32 9.17 -15.93
N THR A 237 3.00 9.25 -16.09
CA THR A 237 2.33 10.39 -16.70
C THR A 237 0.91 10.57 -16.17
N ILE A 238 0.41 11.80 -16.24
CA ILE A 238 -1.02 12.11 -16.27
C ILE A 238 -1.43 12.42 -17.71
N ARG A 239 -2.54 11.84 -18.17
CA ARG A 239 -3.04 11.98 -19.55
C ARG A 239 -4.53 12.34 -19.52
N PRO A 240 -5.01 13.22 -20.42
CA PRO A 240 -6.44 13.46 -20.56
C PRO A 240 -7.12 12.25 -21.20
N LEU A 241 -8.37 12.02 -20.86
CA LEU A 241 -9.23 11.02 -21.50
C LEU A 241 -10.08 11.72 -22.56
N GLY A 242 -9.97 11.25 -23.81
CA GLY A 242 -10.84 11.71 -24.89
C GLY A 242 -12.28 11.25 -24.68
N VAL A 243 -13.20 11.74 -25.52
CA VAL A 243 -14.63 11.36 -25.49
C VAL A 243 -14.87 9.85 -25.63
N THR A 244 -13.92 9.12 -26.21
CA THR A 244 -13.94 7.66 -26.38
C THR A 244 -13.40 6.89 -25.17
N GLY A 245 -12.86 7.57 -24.15
CA GLY A 245 -12.17 6.96 -23.02
C GLY A 245 -10.73 6.54 -23.30
N VAL A 246 -10.19 6.86 -24.48
CA VAL A 246 -8.78 6.61 -24.83
C VAL A 246 -7.90 7.71 -24.23
N ALA A 247 -6.77 7.30 -23.63
CA ALA A 247 -5.78 8.22 -23.08
C ALA A 247 -5.06 8.98 -24.20
N GLY A 248 -5.09 10.31 -24.13
CA GLY A 248 -4.34 11.19 -25.01
C GLY A 248 -2.86 11.31 -24.62
N GLU A 249 -2.21 12.37 -25.10
CA GLU A 249 -0.80 12.62 -24.85
C GLU A 249 -0.49 13.00 -23.40
N PRO A 250 0.74 12.71 -22.90
CA PRO A 250 1.18 13.16 -21.58
C PRO A 250 1.09 14.67 -21.40
N LEU A 251 0.52 15.11 -20.28
CA LEU A 251 0.51 16.52 -19.90
C LEU A 251 1.85 16.92 -19.27
N PRO A 252 2.28 18.19 -19.41
CA PRO A 252 3.49 18.66 -18.76
C PRO A 252 3.34 18.66 -17.24
N VAL A 253 4.34 18.13 -16.55
CA VAL A 253 4.42 18.05 -15.08
C VAL A 253 5.82 18.44 -14.65
N ASP A 254 5.94 19.53 -13.89
CA ASP A 254 7.20 20.03 -13.33
C ASP A 254 7.18 20.10 -11.79
N SER A 255 6.09 19.63 -11.17
CA SER A 255 6.01 19.39 -9.73
C SER A 255 4.98 18.32 -9.38
N GLU A 256 5.05 17.74 -8.18
CA GLU A 256 3.95 16.90 -7.67
C GLU A 256 2.62 17.68 -7.64
N LYS A 257 2.67 18.98 -7.30
CA LYS A 257 1.51 19.85 -7.17
C LYS A 257 0.74 20.01 -8.48
N ASP A 258 1.42 20.03 -9.63
CA ASP A 258 0.77 20.15 -10.94
C ASP A 258 -0.25 19.01 -11.16
N ILE A 259 0.10 17.80 -10.71
CA ILE A 259 -0.76 16.62 -10.80
C ILE A 259 -2.04 16.81 -9.96
N PHE A 260 -1.93 17.44 -8.78
CA PHE A 260 -3.09 17.80 -7.96
C PHE A 260 -3.93 18.91 -8.62
N ASP A 261 -3.28 19.90 -9.22
CA ASP A 261 -3.96 21.02 -9.87
C ASP A 261 -4.80 20.54 -11.07
N TYR A 262 -4.28 19.64 -11.92
CA TYR A 262 -5.04 19.07 -13.06
C TYR A 262 -6.35 18.42 -12.63
N ILE A 263 -6.33 17.67 -11.53
CA ILE A 263 -7.52 16.98 -11.00
C ILE A 263 -8.34 17.85 -10.03
N GLN A 264 -8.01 19.14 -9.90
CA GLN A 264 -8.69 20.10 -9.04
C GLN A 264 -8.70 19.68 -7.57
N TRP A 265 -7.58 19.14 -7.08
CA TRP A 265 -7.34 18.88 -5.67
C TRP A 265 -6.37 19.91 -5.08
N LYS A 266 -6.61 20.28 -3.82
CA LYS A 266 -5.59 20.99 -3.05
C LYS A 266 -4.41 20.05 -2.81
N TYR A 267 -3.20 20.58 -2.94
CA TYR A 267 -1.99 19.84 -2.64
C TYR A 267 -1.99 19.31 -1.20
N ARG A 268 -1.55 18.07 -1.04
CA ARG A 268 -1.38 17.42 0.27
C ARG A 268 0.06 17.00 0.40
N GLU A 269 0.70 17.38 1.51
CA GLU A 269 2.06 16.97 1.83
C GLU A 269 2.14 15.44 2.02
N PRO A 270 3.30 14.79 1.77
CA PRO A 270 3.47 13.35 1.92
C PRO A 270 2.95 12.77 3.25
N LYS A 271 3.20 13.47 4.37
CA LYS A 271 2.73 13.10 5.72
C LYS A 271 1.21 13.04 5.85
N ASP A 272 0.50 13.78 5.01
CA ASP A 272 -0.97 13.84 5.02
C ASP A 272 -1.59 12.84 4.03
N ARG A 273 -0.78 11.99 3.38
CA ARG A 273 -1.22 10.97 2.41
C ARG A 273 -1.23 9.54 2.98
N SER A 274 -0.94 9.39 4.27
CA SER A 274 -1.10 8.12 5.00
C SER A 274 -2.58 7.80 5.19
N GLU A 275 -3.21 7.37 4.10
CA GLU A 275 -4.62 6.97 4.03
C GLU A 275 -4.83 5.48 4.29
#